data_AF-A0A8J3JFA4-F1
#
_entry.id   AF-A0A8J3JFA4-F1
#
_cell.length_a   1.000
_cell.length_b   1.000
_cell.length_c   1.000
_cell.angle_alpha   90.00
_cell.angle_beta   90.00
_cell.angle_gamma   90.00
#
_symmetry.space_group_name_H-M   'P 1'
#
loop_
_entity.id
_entity.type
_entity.pdbx_description
1 polymer ?
#
loop_
_entity_poly.entity_id
_entity_poly.type
_entity_poly.pdbx_seq_one_letter_code
_entity_poly.pdbx_strand_id
1 'polypeptide(L)'
;MTDSDVDRYLDRLFDRLAGTGGAGRRALIEVEDHLRTAVSDRVEGGMSREDAEHAAVASFGDVRMVARRLRAGYRRAQFAVAASSAWLVGGLACAVAAASVLLTVADRWWEAMQGPAWGDCLESSPCDPAGETAFLLPVGIALAVVSAVLLLSRRVLQRRALLAPSARRLPALLAVLCALLTPALLTGFGNPLGVNHAVVGGSGPGLFLTVVASAVTTTATVAALGWALLRRRRRVQA
;
A
#
# COMPACT_ATOMS: atom_id res chain seq x y z
N MET A 1 -4.50 49.29 0.02
CA MET A 1 -5.43 48.21 -0.37
C MET A 1 -6.01 47.68 0.92
N THR A 2 -7.29 47.93 1.17
CA THR A 2 -8.01 47.32 2.29
C THR A 2 -8.17 45.82 2.00
N ASP A 3 -7.71 44.97 2.91
CA ASP A 3 -7.98 43.53 2.82
C ASP A 3 -9.48 43.30 2.82
N SER A 4 -9.97 42.63 1.78
CA SER A 4 -11.38 42.26 1.68
C SER A 4 -11.75 41.26 2.79
N ASP A 5 -13.04 41.19 3.14
CA ASP A 5 -13.51 40.21 4.12
C ASP A 5 -13.27 38.76 3.63
N VAL A 6 -13.28 38.56 2.31
CA VAL A 6 -12.93 37.30 1.64
C VAL A 6 -11.47 36.95 1.85
N ASP A 7 -10.53 37.88 1.60
CA ASP A 7 -9.10 37.62 1.75
C ASP A 7 -8.76 37.27 3.21
N ARG A 8 -9.31 38.04 4.18
CA ARG A 8 -9.14 37.75 5.61
C ARG A 8 -9.74 36.40 6.01
N TYR A 9 -10.80 35.95 5.34
CA TYR A 9 -11.37 34.62 5.57
C TYR A 9 -10.46 33.52 5.00
N LEU A 10 -9.95 33.71 3.79
CA LEU A 10 -9.05 32.77 3.11
C LEU A 10 -7.72 32.62 3.84
N ASP A 11 -7.13 33.69 4.37
CA ASP A 11 -5.91 33.63 5.17
C ASP A 11 -6.11 32.80 6.44
N ARG A 12 -7.21 33.08 7.17
CA ARG A 12 -7.56 32.30 8.36
C ARG A 12 -7.83 30.83 8.03
N LEU A 13 -8.39 30.55 6.85
CA LEU A 13 -8.61 29.19 6.39
C LEU A 13 -7.29 28.51 5.99
N PHE A 14 -6.38 29.24 5.33
CA PHE A 14 -5.06 28.75 4.93
C PHE A 14 -4.22 28.33 6.13
N ASP A 15 -4.14 29.17 7.17
CA ASP A 15 -3.44 28.84 8.43
C ASP A 15 -4.00 27.56 9.05
N ARG A 16 -5.33 27.40 8.97
CA ARG A 16 -6.02 26.21 9.46
C ARG A 16 -5.97 25.04 8.51
N LEU A 17 -5.46 25.19 7.30
CA LEU A 17 -5.18 24.08 6.38
C LEU A 17 -3.68 23.80 6.29
N ALA A 18 -2.84 24.55 7.01
CA ALA A 18 -1.42 24.27 7.16
C ALA A 18 -1.19 22.79 7.53
N GLY A 19 -0.18 22.19 6.91
CA GLY A 19 0.15 20.77 7.06
C GLY A 19 -0.60 19.79 6.14
N THR A 20 -1.65 20.23 5.42
CA THR A 20 -2.38 19.35 4.47
C THR A 20 -1.77 19.30 3.06
N GLY A 21 -0.79 20.16 2.77
CA GLY A 21 -0.01 20.17 1.53
C GLY A 21 -0.85 20.54 0.30
N GLY A 22 -0.63 19.86 -0.82
CA GLY A 22 -1.35 20.15 -2.07
C GLY A 22 -2.87 19.95 -2.01
N ALA A 23 -3.37 19.14 -1.07
CA ALA A 23 -4.82 19.01 -0.87
C ALA A 23 -5.42 20.26 -0.24
N GLY A 24 -4.75 20.88 0.73
CA GLY A 24 -5.16 22.15 1.32
C GLY A 24 -5.17 23.27 0.31
N ARG A 25 -4.14 23.37 -0.54
CA ARG A 25 -4.08 24.37 -1.62
C ARG A 25 -5.24 24.24 -2.60
N ARG A 26 -5.58 23.01 -3.01
CA ARG A 26 -6.74 22.78 -3.88
C ARG A 26 -8.05 23.16 -3.20
N ALA A 27 -8.23 22.77 -1.94
CA ALA A 27 -9.41 23.14 -1.18
C ALA A 27 -9.51 24.67 -0.98
N LEU A 28 -8.39 25.36 -0.84
CA LEU A 28 -8.38 26.82 -0.74
C LEU A 28 -8.82 27.48 -2.05
N ILE A 29 -8.29 27.03 -3.19
CA ILE A 29 -8.68 27.52 -4.53
C ILE A 29 -10.17 27.29 -4.77
N GLU A 30 -10.70 26.13 -4.39
CA GLU A 30 -12.12 25.79 -4.53
C GLU A 30 -13.00 26.67 -3.62
N VAL A 31 -12.58 26.93 -2.38
CA VAL A 31 -13.31 27.83 -1.48
C VAL A 31 -13.24 29.28 -1.96
N GLU A 32 -12.09 29.72 -2.47
CA GLU A 32 -11.91 31.04 -3.08
C GLU A 32 -12.86 31.22 -4.28
N ASP A 33 -12.89 30.25 -5.19
CA ASP A 33 -13.79 30.26 -6.36
C ASP A 33 -15.26 30.38 -5.92
N HIS A 34 -15.70 29.53 -4.99
CA HIS A 34 -17.06 29.59 -4.46
C HIS A 34 -17.40 30.89 -3.73
N LEU A 35 -16.46 31.47 -2.97
CA LEU A 35 -16.67 32.76 -2.33
C LEU A 35 -16.80 33.87 -3.38
N ARG A 36 -15.96 33.87 -4.42
CA ARG A 36 -16.01 34.87 -5.50
C ARG A 36 -17.28 34.77 -6.32
N THR A 37 -17.73 33.57 -6.68
CA THR A 37 -19.03 33.35 -7.32
C THR A 37 -20.16 33.89 -6.44
N ALA A 38 -20.16 33.54 -5.15
CA ALA A 38 -21.19 33.98 -4.21
C ALA A 38 -21.22 35.51 -4.00
N VAL A 39 -20.07 36.19 -4.13
CA VAL A 39 -20.00 37.66 -4.14
C VAL A 39 -20.57 38.22 -5.44
N SER A 40 -20.19 37.67 -6.60
CA SER A 40 -20.70 38.09 -7.91
C SER A 40 -22.23 38.02 -7.95
N ASP A 41 -22.81 36.90 -7.53
CA ASP A 41 -24.26 36.67 -7.52
C ASP A 41 -25.01 37.73 -6.69
N ARG A 42 -24.42 38.18 -5.57
CA ARG A 42 -25.02 39.19 -4.68
C ARG A 42 -24.87 40.61 -5.22
N VAL A 43 -23.74 40.91 -5.85
CA VAL A 43 -23.51 42.20 -6.52
C VAL A 43 -24.47 42.34 -7.70
N GLU A 44 -24.66 41.27 -8.49
CA GLU A 44 -25.67 41.22 -9.56
C GLU A 44 -27.10 41.38 -9.02
N GLY A 45 -27.35 40.92 -7.78
CA GLY A 45 -28.57 41.17 -7.03
C GLY A 45 -28.74 42.58 -6.47
N GLY A 46 -27.81 43.50 -6.74
CA GLY A 46 -27.89 44.91 -6.34
C GLY A 46 -27.28 45.24 -4.97
N MET A 47 -26.60 44.30 -4.31
CA MET A 47 -25.86 44.61 -3.07
C MET A 47 -24.58 45.41 -3.37
N SER A 48 -24.15 46.24 -2.41
CA SER A 48 -22.80 46.80 -2.44
C SER A 48 -21.77 45.67 -2.38
N ARG A 49 -20.58 45.87 -2.97
CA ARG A 49 -19.54 44.84 -2.97
C ARG A 49 -19.10 44.45 -1.56
N GLU A 50 -18.96 45.42 -0.65
CA GLU A 50 -18.56 45.17 0.74
C GLU A 50 -19.61 44.34 1.49
N ASP A 51 -20.90 44.69 1.33
CA ASP A 51 -22.00 43.92 1.93
C ASP A 51 -22.10 42.52 1.31
N ALA A 52 -21.86 42.40 0.00
CA ALA A 52 -21.86 41.13 -0.71
C ALA A 52 -20.73 40.20 -0.22
N GLU A 53 -19.52 40.73 -0.02
CA GLU A 53 -18.38 40.01 0.57
C GLU A 53 -18.69 39.54 2.00
N HIS A 54 -19.22 40.43 2.83
CA HIS A 54 -19.61 40.09 4.19
C HIS A 54 -20.69 39.00 4.24
N ALA A 55 -21.74 39.15 3.42
CA ALA A 55 -22.84 38.19 3.34
C ALA A 55 -22.38 36.84 2.75
N ALA A 56 -21.43 36.83 1.81
CA ALA A 56 -20.85 35.60 1.26
C ALA A 56 -20.08 34.84 2.34
N VAL A 57 -19.19 35.52 3.08
CA VAL A 57 -18.43 34.93 4.20
C VAL A 57 -19.38 34.42 5.30
N ALA A 58 -20.40 35.19 5.66
CA ALA A 58 -21.40 34.78 6.65
C ALA A 58 -22.16 33.51 6.23
N SER A 59 -22.48 33.37 4.94
CA SER A 59 -23.16 32.17 4.41
C SER A 59 -22.29 30.92 4.39
N PHE A 60 -20.96 31.07 4.23
CA PHE A 60 -20.01 29.96 4.31
C PHE A 60 -19.84 29.43 5.74
N GLY A 61 -20.09 30.28 6.74
CA GLY A 61 -20.09 29.94 8.16
C GLY A 61 -18.71 30.02 8.82
N ASP A 62 -18.61 29.45 10.01
CA ASP A 62 -17.41 29.54 10.83
C ASP A 62 -16.20 28.82 10.19
N VAL A 63 -15.10 29.56 10.05
CA VAL A 63 -13.84 29.06 9.46
C VAL A 63 -13.27 27.86 10.23
N ARG A 64 -13.52 27.73 11.55
CA ARG A 64 -13.08 26.55 12.33
C ARG A 64 -13.82 25.31 11.87
N MET A 65 -15.14 25.41 11.69
CA MET A 65 -15.98 24.31 11.24
C MET A 65 -15.63 23.88 9.81
N VAL A 66 -15.46 24.82 8.89
CA VAL A 66 -15.09 24.54 7.50
C VAL A 66 -13.74 23.84 7.44
N ALA A 67 -12.71 24.39 8.10
CA ALA A 67 -11.39 23.77 8.15
C ALA A 67 -11.42 22.36 8.76
N ARG A 68 -12.22 22.14 9.83
CA ARG A 68 -12.38 20.83 10.47
C ARG A 68 -13.00 19.81 9.52
N ARG A 69 -14.04 20.18 8.77
CA ARG A 69 -14.69 19.30 7.79
C ARG A 69 -13.73 18.93 6.65
N LEU A 70 -13.02 19.92 6.10
CA LEU A 70 -12.01 19.71 5.06
C LEU A 70 -10.88 18.78 5.54
N ARG A 71 -10.33 19.01 6.74
CA ARG A 71 -9.32 18.15 7.35
C ARG A 71 -9.84 16.72 7.60
N ALA A 72 -11.08 16.56 8.05
CA ALA A 72 -11.67 15.23 8.25
C ALA A 72 -11.80 14.46 6.94
N GLY A 73 -12.26 15.10 5.86
CA GLY A 73 -12.30 14.52 4.51
C GLY A 73 -10.89 14.10 4.05
N TYR A 74 -9.90 14.98 4.24
CA TYR A 74 -8.51 14.67 3.90
C TYR A 74 -7.94 13.48 4.68
N ARG A 75 -8.14 13.43 6.00
CA ARG A 75 -7.68 12.30 6.83
C ARG A 75 -8.30 10.99 6.38
N ARG A 76 -9.62 10.97 6.13
CA ARG A 76 -10.31 9.78 5.60
C ARG A 76 -9.71 9.33 4.27
N ALA A 77 -9.46 10.26 3.35
CA ALA A 77 -8.81 9.96 2.07
C ALA A 77 -7.39 9.40 2.27
N GLN A 78 -6.60 9.98 3.17
CA GLN A 78 -5.26 9.45 3.49
C GLN A 78 -5.31 8.04 4.08
N PHE A 79 -6.21 7.78 5.02
CA PHE A 79 -6.41 6.45 5.60
C PHE A 79 -6.84 5.44 4.54
N ALA A 80 -7.78 5.80 3.66
CA ALA A 80 -8.21 4.94 2.56
C ALA A 80 -7.05 4.60 1.60
N VAL A 81 -6.20 5.58 1.28
CA VAL A 81 -5.00 5.35 0.46
C VAL A 81 -3.99 4.45 1.18
N ALA A 82 -3.75 4.68 2.47
CA ALA A 82 -2.82 3.87 3.27
C ALA A 82 -3.31 2.43 3.39
N ALA A 83 -4.59 2.24 3.74
CA ALA A 83 -5.23 0.92 3.82
C ALA A 83 -5.19 0.20 2.48
N SER A 84 -5.55 0.87 1.37
CA SER A 84 -5.49 0.28 0.03
C SER A 84 -4.05 -0.11 -0.39
N SER A 85 -3.06 0.69 0.03
CA SER A 85 -1.65 0.40 -0.23
C SER A 85 -1.17 -0.81 0.57
N ALA A 86 -1.49 -0.85 1.88
CA ALA A 86 -1.18 -1.99 2.75
C ALA A 86 -1.83 -3.28 2.24
N TRP A 87 -3.08 -3.20 1.78
CA TRP A 87 -3.82 -4.33 1.23
C TRP A 87 -3.19 -4.90 -0.04
N LEU A 88 -2.73 -4.03 -0.95
CA LEU A 88 -2.02 -4.45 -2.16
C LEU A 88 -0.69 -5.12 -1.79
N VAL A 89 0.11 -4.48 -0.94
CA VAL A 89 1.42 -5.01 -0.53
C VAL A 89 1.25 -6.37 0.15
N GLY A 90 0.27 -6.53 1.04
CA GLY A 90 -0.04 -7.79 1.69
C GLY A 90 -0.44 -8.89 0.70
N GLY A 91 -1.40 -8.61 -0.20
CA GLY A 91 -1.82 -9.59 -1.21
C GLY A 91 -0.68 -10.01 -2.12
N LEU A 92 0.16 -9.06 -2.54
CA LEU A 92 1.30 -9.32 -3.40
C LEU A 92 2.42 -10.12 -2.71
N ALA A 93 2.71 -9.81 -1.45
CA ALA A 93 3.66 -10.60 -0.66
C ALA A 93 3.18 -12.05 -0.50
N CYS A 94 1.89 -12.27 -0.21
CA CYS A 94 1.30 -13.60 -0.17
C CYS A 94 1.37 -14.31 -1.53
N ALA A 95 1.16 -13.59 -2.64
CA ALA A 95 1.28 -14.16 -3.99
C ALA A 95 2.70 -14.67 -4.28
N VAL A 96 3.71 -13.87 -3.94
CA VAL A 96 5.12 -14.24 -4.13
C VAL A 96 5.46 -15.45 -3.27
N ALA A 97 5.09 -15.45 -1.99
CA ALA A 97 5.32 -16.59 -1.10
C ALA A 97 4.63 -17.87 -1.59
N ALA A 98 3.38 -17.78 -2.06
CA ALA A 98 2.66 -18.90 -2.65
C ALA A 98 3.37 -19.45 -3.88
N ALA A 99 3.78 -18.57 -4.81
CA ALA A 99 4.49 -18.97 -6.02
C ALA A 99 5.82 -19.67 -5.69
N SER A 100 6.58 -19.14 -4.73
CA SER A 100 7.84 -19.78 -4.29
C SER A 100 7.60 -21.19 -3.75
N VAL A 101 6.63 -21.38 -2.85
CA VAL A 101 6.31 -22.71 -2.29
C VAL A 101 5.85 -23.68 -3.38
N LEU A 102 4.97 -23.22 -4.29
CA LEU A 102 4.46 -24.06 -5.38
C LEU A 102 5.54 -24.45 -6.38
N LEU A 103 6.48 -23.55 -6.68
CA LEU A 103 7.63 -23.86 -7.54
C LEU A 103 8.54 -24.91 -6.90
N THR A 104 8.81 -24.83 -5.59
CA THR A 104 9.57 -25.87 -4.87
C THR A 104 8.87 -27.23 -4.91
N VAL A 105 7.54 -27.24 -4.77
CA VAL A 105 6.77 -28.49 -4.91
C VAL A 105 6.87 -29.02 -6.34
N ALA A 106 6.70 -28.17 -7.36
CA ALA A 106 6.77 -28.57 -8.76
C ALA A 106 8.15 -29.12 -9.16
N ASP A 107 9.23 -28.50 -8.68
CA ASP A 107 10.61 -28.92 -8.91
C ASP A 107 10.88 -30.33 -8.33
N ARG A 108 10.49 -30.57 -7.07
CA ARG A 108 10.61 -31.89 -6.45
C ARG A 108 9.76 -32.96 -7.14
N TRP A 109 8.57 -32.60 -7.59
CA TRP A 109 7.73 -33.49 -8.40
C TRP A 109 8.38 -33.82 -9.75
N TRP A 110 9.05 -32.85 -10.37
CA TRP A 110 9.74 -33.02 -11.63
C TRP A 110 10.97 -33.93 -11.49
N GLU A 111 11.81 -33.72 -10.48
CA GLU A 111 12.94 -34.60 -10.16
C GLU A 111 12.47 -36.03 -9.87
N ALA A 112 11.39 -36.18 -9.09
CA ALA A 112 10.80 -37.48 -8.84
C ALA A 112 10.41 -38.17 -10.15
N MET A 113 9.82 -37.47 -11.12
CA MET A 113 9.46 -38.06 -12.42
C MET A 113 10.66 -38.42 -13.33
N GLN A 114 11.82 -37.75 -13.18
CA GLN A 114 12.99 -37.99 -14.02
C GLN A 114 13.97 -39.03 -13.48
N GLY A 115 13.96 -39.31 -12.18
CA GLY A 115 14.92 -40.21 -11.56
C GLY A 115 14.73 -41.68 -11.99
N PRO A 116 15.83 -42.44 -12.22
CA PRO A 116 15.76 -43.89 -12.47
C PRO A 116 15.19 -44.70 -11.27
N ALA A 117 14.99 -44.03 -10.13
CA ALA A 117 14.58 -44.61 -8.86
C ALA A 117 13.08 -44.97 -8.75
N TRP A 118 12.20 -44.67 -9.73
CA TRP A 118 10.81 -45.12 -9.64
C TRP A 118 10.69 -46.66 -9.57
N GLY A 119 11.64 -47.38 -10.19
CA GLY A 119 11.71 -48.84 -10.08
C GLY A 119 12.26 -49.31 -8.73
N ASP A 120 13.39 -48.74 -8.28
CA ASP A 120 14.11 -49.20 -7.09
C ASP A 120 13.43 -48.80 -5.75
N CYS A 121 12.63 -47.72 -5.75
CA CYS A 121 11.86 -47.27 -4.60
C CYS A 121 10.69 -48.19 -4.22
N LEU A 122 10.26 -49.09 -5.12
CA LEU A 122 9.21 -50.08 -4.80
C LEU A 122 9.74 -51.23 -3.92
N GLU A 123 11.06 -51.46 -3.90
CA GLU A 123 11.66 -52.68 -3.34
C GLU A 123 12.40 -52.45 -2.03
N SER A 124 12.87 -51.23 -1.75
CA SER A 124 13.52 -50.85 -0.50
C SER A 124 12.72 -49.76 0.21
N SER A 125 12.44 -49.95 1.52
CA SER A 125 11.77 -49.07 2.52
C SER A 125 11.36 -47.64 2.11
N PRO A 126 10.24 -47.12 2.65
CA PRO A 126 9.44 -46.08 2.02
C PRO A 126 10.25 -44.82 1.75
N CYS A 127 10.70 -44.67 0.51
CA CYS A 127 10.94 -43.37 -0.05
C CYS A 127 9.58 -42.67 -0.02
N ASP A 128 9.36 -41.82 0.99
CA ASP A 128 8.16 -40.99 1.11
C ASP A 128 8.49 -39.53 0.73
N PRO A 129 8.87 -39.24 -0.54
CA PRO A 129 8.92 -37.87 -1.02
C PRO A 129 7.52 -37.24 -1.00
N ALA A 130 6.47 -38.07 -0.85
CA ALA A 130 5.10 -37.61 -0.67
C ALA A 130 4.93 -36.93 0.70
N GLY A 131 5.60 -37.38 1.77
CA GLY A 131 5.45 -36.82 3.12
C GLY A 131 5.77 -35.32 3.22
N GLU A 132 6.93 -34.87 2.71
CA GLU A 132 7.29 -33.45 2.74
C GLU A 132 6.49 -32.61 1.74
N THR A 133 6.22 -33.13 0.53
CA THR A 133 5.46 -32.41 -0.49
C THR A 133 3.97 -32.31 -0.15
N ALA A 134 3.41 -33.31 0.55
CA ALA A 134 2.02 -33.33 1.01
C ALA A 134 1.73 -32.21 2.01
N PHE A 135 2.72 -31.74 2.77
CA PHE A 135 2.54 -30.59 3.67
C PHE A 135 2.73 -29.24 2.96
N LEU A 136 3.69 -29.14 2.04
CA LEU A 136 3.99 -27.87 1.36
C LEU A 136 2.90 -27.46 0.35
N LEU A 137 2.29 -28.43 -0.34
CA LEU A 137 1.23 -28.16 -1.32
C LEU A 137 0.01 -27.42 -0.72
N PRO A 138 -0.63 -27.87 0.37
CA PRO A 138 -1.78 -27.16 0.95
C PRO A 138 -1.38 -25.78 1.49
N VAL A 139 -0.15 -25.60 1.99
CA VAL A 139 0.35 -24.29 2.42
C VAL A 139 0.47 -23.33 1.23
N GLY A 140 1.05 -23.77 0.12
CA GLY A 140 1.14 -22.97 -1.11
C GLY A 140 -0.23 -22.58 -1.65
N ILE A 141 -1.18 -23.52 -1.67
CA ILE A 141 -2.57 -23.27 -2.09
C ILE A 141 -3.25 -22.27 -1.15
N ALA A 142 -3.13 -22.44 0.17
CA ALA A 142 -3.73 -21.53 1.15
C ALA A 142 -3.21 -20.10 0.98
N LEU A 143 -1.90 -19.91 0.79
CA LEU A 143 -1.31 -18.60 0.52
C LEU A 143 -1.82 -17.99 -0.80
N ALA A 144 -1.97 -18.80 -1.85
CA ALA A 144 -2.52 -18.36 -3.12
C ALA A 144 -3.98 -17.90 -2.99
N VAL A 145 -4.80 -18.64 -2.24
CA VAL A 145 -6.20 -18.28 -1.96
C VAL A 145 -6.28 -17.00 -1.15
N VAL A 146 -5.48 -16.85 -0.09
CA VAL A 146 -5.43 -15.62 0.73
C VAL A 146 -5.03 -14.42 -0.14
N SER A 147 -4.00 -14.57 -0.98
CA SER A 147 -3.59 -13.56 -1.95
C SER A 147 -4.73 -13.16 -2.89
N ALA A 148 -5.40 -14.13 -3.50
CA ALA A 148 -6.52 -13.90 -4.41
C ALA A 148 -7.66 -13.16 -3.70
N VAL A 149 -8.03 -13.58 -2.48
CA VAL A 149 -9.05 -12.92 -1.66
C VAL A 149 -8.67 -11.48 -1.34
N LEU A 150 -7.42 -11.21 -0.96
CA LEU A 150 -6.95 -9.85 -0.68
C LEU A 150 -7.00 -8.95 -1.93
N LEU A 151 -6.54 -9.45 -3.08
CA LEU A 151 -6.51 -8.67 -4.32
C LEU A 151 -7.92 -8.47 -4.92
N LEU A 152 -8.78 -9.49 -4.87
CA LEU A 152 -10.16 -9.42 -5.35
C LEU A 152 -11.03 -8.55 -4.45
N SER A 153 -10.92 -8.68 -3.11
CA SER A 153 -11.66 -7.83 -2.18
C SER A 153 -11.30 -6.36 -2.40
N ARG A 154 -10.01 -6.03 -2.59
CA ARG A 154 -9.57 -4.68 -2.97
C ARG A 154 -10.22 -4.21 -4.28
N ARG A 155 -10.27 -5.05 -5.30
CA ARG A 155 -10.90 -4.72 -6.60
C ARG A 155 -12.40 -4.48 -6.45
N VAL A 156 -13.10 -5.26 -5.63
CA VAL A 156 -14.53 -5.08 -5.31
C VAL A 156 -14.75 -3.77 -4.55
N LEU A 157 -13.92 -3.47 -3.54
CA LEU A 157 -13.99 -2.21 -2.81
C LEU A 157 -13.73 -1.00 -3.72
N GLN A 158 -12.76 -1.07 -4.65
CA GLN A 158 -12.52 0.01 -5.62
C GLN A 158 -13.72 0.25 -6.52
N ARG A 159 -14.37 -0.82 -6.99
CA ARG A 159 -15.58 -0.73 -7.83
C ARG A 159 -16.80 -0.19 -7.08
N ARG A 160 -16.98 -0.59 -5.81
CA ARG A 160 -18.13 -0.18 -5.01
C ARG A 160 -17.98 1.18 -4.35
N ALA A 161 -16.76 1.63 -4.04
CA ALA A 161 -16.54 2.79 -3.16
C ALA A 161 -16.03 4.07 -3.86
N LEU A 162 -16.07 4.18 -5.20
CA LEU A 162 -15.57 5.35 -5.96
C LEU A 162 -14.14 5.79 -5.53
N LEU A 163 -13.33 4.85 -5.04
CA LEU A 163 -11.98 5.16 -4.57
C LEU A 163 -11.11 5.52 -5.78
N ALA A 164 -10.54 6.72 -5.76
CA ALA A 164 -9.75 7.24 -6.87
C ALA A 164 -8.64 6.26 -7.29
N PRO A 165 -8.46 6.00 -8.61
CA PRO A 165 -7.46 5.06 -9.11
C PRO A 165 -6.04 5.50 -8.72
N SER A 166 -5.30 4.62 -8.04
CA SER A 166 -3.97 4.89 -7.47
C SER A 166 -2.84 4.83 -8.51
N ALA A 167 -3.07 5.30 -9.74
CA ALA A 167 -2.18 5.07 -10.89
C ALA A 167 -0.76 5.67 -10.72
N ARG A 168 -0.58 6.69 -9.88
CA ARG A 168 0.71 7.40 -9.75
C ARG A 168 1.77 6.73 -8.85
N ARG A 169 1.56 5.51 -8.33
CA ARG A 169 2.51 4.86 -7.39
C ARG A 169 3.10 3.52 -7.85
N LEU A 170 2.93 3.16 -9.12
CA LEU A 170 3.53 1.97 -9.72
C LEU A 170 5.06 1.82 -9.49
N PRO A 171 5.91 2.87 -9.62
CA PRO A 171 7.36 2.67 -9.48
C PRO A 171 7.80 2.34 -8.04
N ALA A 172 7.09 2.85 -7.02
CA ALA A 172 7.38 2.50 -5.63
C ALA A 172 6.96 1.06 -5.29
N LEU A 173 5.87 0.58 -5.92
CA LEU A 173 5.44 -0.82 -5.80
C LEU A 173 6.41 -1.77 -6.49
N LEU A 174 6.95 -1.37 -7.64
CA LEU A 174 7.99 -2.13 -8.34
C LEU A 174 9.26 -2.25 -7.50
N ALA A 175 9.70 -1.17 -6.84
CA ALA A 175 10.87 -1.20 -5.97
C ALA A 175 10.68 -2.13 -4.76
N VAL A 176 9.49 -2.14 -4.14
CA VAL A 176 9.17 -3.04 -3.04
C VAL A 176 9.09 -4.50 -3.52
N LEU A 177 8.52 -4.75 -4.70
CA LEU A 177 8.53 -6.06 -5.34
C LEU A 177 9.95 -6.57 -5.58
N CYS A 178 10.83 -5.73 -6.17
CA CYS A 178 12.22 -6.09 -6.41
C CYS A 178 12.95 -6.42 -5.11
N ALA A 179 12.75 -5.64 -4.05
CA ALA A 179 13.34 -5.90 -2.73
C ALA A 179 12.80 -7.18 -2.09
N LEU A 180 11.52 -7.52 -2.30
CA LEU A 180 10.90 -8.76 -1.79
C LEU A 180 11.30 -10.00 -2.60
N LEU A 181 11.62 -9.83 -3.88
CA LEU A 181 12.11 -10.91 -4.75
C LEU A 181 13.59 -11.24 -4.49
N THR A 182 14.37 -10.32 -3.91
CA THR A 182 15.82 -10.52 -3.70
C THR A 182 16.12 -11.70 -2.77
N PRO A 183 15.44 -11.88 -1.62
CA PRO A 183 15.65 -13.03 -0.74
C PRO A 183 15.21 -14.34 -1.37
N ALA A 184 14.08 -14.35 -2.11
CA ALA A 184 13.59 -15.54 -2.79
C ALA A 184 14.56 -16.03 -3.88
N LEU A 185 15.21 -15.09 -4.58
CA LEU A 185 16.28 -15.40 -5.52
C LEU A 185 17.54 -15.92 -4.81
N LEU A 186 17.89 -15.36 -3.65
CA LEU A 186 19.05 -15.79 -2.86
C LEU A 186 18.87 -17.18 -2.20
N THR A 187 17.64 -17.58 -1.89
CA THR A 187 17.35 -18.89 -1.30
C THR A 187 16.97 -19.96 -2.33
N GLY A 188 16.46 -19.57 -3.50
CA GLY A 188 15.94 -20.49 -4.51
C GLY A 188 16.91 -20.82 -5.66
N PHE A 189 17.83 -19.91 -6.01
CA PHE A 189 18.90 -20.28 -6.93
C PHE A 189 20.02 -20.93 -6.14
N GLY A 190 20.11 -22.26 -6.26
CA GLY A 190 21.15 -23.09 -5.69
C GLY A 190 22.49 -22.38 -5.73
N ASN A 191 23.08 -22.26 -4.56
CA ASN A 191 24.35 -21.61 -4.31
C ASN A 191 25.39 -22.13 -5.34
N PRO A 192 25.75 -21.38 -6.39
CA PRO A 192 26.71 -21.87 -7.39
C PRO A 192 28.12 -22.03 -6.80
N LEU A 193 28.30 -21.63 -5.54
CA LEU A 193 29.54 -21.70 -4.78
C LEU A 193 29.75 -23.00 -4.01
N GLY A 194 28.89 -24.02 -4.19
CA GLY A 194 29.16 -25.36 -3.65
C GLY A 194 29.27 -25.42 -2.12
N VAL A 195 28.60 -24.50 -1.41
CA VAL A 195 28.53 -24.54 0.05
C VAL A 195 27.56 -25.65 0.42
N ASN A 196 28.14 -26.81 0.71
CA ASN A 196 27.50 -28.11 0.86
C ASN A 196 26.20 -28.11 1.71
N HIS A 197 25.25 -28.93 1.25
CA HIS A 197 23.93 -29.27 1.79
C HIS A 197 23.88 -29.81 3.25
N ALA A 198 24.94 -29.66 4.05
CA ALA A 198 25.05 -30.27 5.37
C ALA A 198 24.15 -29.64 6.46
N VAL A 199 23.44 -28.53 6.18
CA VAL A 199 22.59 -27.85 7.17
C VAL A 199 21.08 -27.96 6.87
N VAL A 200 20.69 -28.49 5.71
CA VAL A 200 19.27 -28.56 5.30
C VAL A 200 18.67 -29.97 5.47
N GLY A 201 19.49 -30.99 5.72
CA GLY A 201 19.01 -32.37 5.94
C GLY A 201 18.41 -32.66 7.32
N GLY A 202 18.41 -31.68 8.23
CA GLY A 202 17.72 -31.80 9.52
C GLY A 202 16.52 -30.86 9.55
N SER A 203 15.41 -31.31 10.12
CA SER A 203 14.26 -30.54 10.61
C SER A 203 14.66 -29.53 11.72
N GLY A 204 15.78 -28.84 11.52
CA GLY A 204 16.36 -27.87 12.41
C GLY A 204 15.79 -26.48 12.17
N PRO A 205 16.07 -25.54 13.09
CA PRO A 205 15.52 -24.18 13.10
C PRO A 205 15.83 -23.33 11.86
N GLY A 206 16.62 -23.81 10.89
CA GLY A 206 17.07 -23.07 9.71
C GLY A 206 15.94 -22.55 8.83
N LEU A 207 14.90 -23.37 8.55
CA LEU A 207 13.74 -22.95 7.75
C LEU A 207 12.90 -21.90 8.49
N PHE A 208 12.69 -22.10 9.79
CA PHE A 208 12.01 -21.12 10.63
C PHE A 208 12.77 -19.80 10.69
N LEU A 209 14.10 -19.84 10.84
CA LEU A 209 14.95 -18.65 10.86
C LEU A 209 14.94 -17.91 9.51
N THR A 210 14.87 -18.61 8.37
CA THR A 210 14.77 -17.95 7.06
C THR A 210 13.40 -17.29 6.86
N VAL A 211 12.31 -17.95 7.28
CA VAL A 211 10.96 -17.36 7.25
C VAL A 211 10.86 -16.15 8.19
N VAL A 212 11.41 -16.24 9.40
CA VAL A 212 11.44 -15.12 10.36
C VAL A 212 12.32 -13.98 9.84
N ALA A 213 13.51 -14.27 9.31
CA ALA A 213 14.42 -13.25 8.78
C ALA A 213 13.83 -12.51 7.58
N SER A 214 13.16 -13.23 6.67
CA SER A 214 12.46 -12.63 5.52
C SER A 214 11.23 -11.82 5.95
N ALA A 215 10.47 -12.28 6.95
CA ALA A 215 9.38 -11.49 7.53
C ALA A 215 9.89 -10.20 8.22
N VAL A 216 10.98 -10.28 8.99
CA VAL A 216 11.59 -9.13 9.68
C VAL A 216 12.15 -8.12 8.68
N THR A 217 12.92 -8.57 7.67
CA THR A 217 13.47 -7.67 6.64
C THR A 217 12.36 -7.02 5.82
N THR A 218 11.31 -7.76 5.45
CA THR A 218 10.13 -7.19 4.78
C THR A 218 9.49 -6.10 5.63
N THR A 219 9.26 -6.38 6.91
CA THR A 219 8.62 -5.43 7.84
C THR A 219 9.49 -4.19 8.05
N ALA A 220 10.80 -4.36 8.23
CA ALA A 220 11.75 -3.26 8.40
C ALA A 220 11.84 -2.38 7.13
N THR A 221 11.82 -2.99 5.95
CA THR A 221 11.86 -2.26 4.67
C THR A 221 10.58 -1.43 4.49
N VAL A 222 9.41 -2.01 4.78
CA VAL A 222 8.12 -1.30 4.75
C VAL A 222 8.10 -0.14 5.76
N ALA A 223 8.61 -0.35 6.98
CA ALA A 223 8.71 0.69 7.99
C ALA A 223 9.67 1.82 7.57
N ALA A 224 10.83 1.49 7.01
CA ALA A 224 11.81 2.45 6.53
C ALA A 224 11.28 3.28 5.34
N LEU A 225 10.59 2.65 4.39
CA LEU A 225 9.93 3.36 3.28
C LEU A 225 8.82 4.28 3.79
N GLY A 226 8.01 3.79 4.75
CA GLY A 226 7.00 4.60 5.42
C GLY A 226 7.60 5.83 6.08
N TRP A 227 8.70 5.65 6.82
CA TRP A 227 9.43 6.73 7.47
C TRP A 227 10.04 7.73 6.47
N ALA A 228 10.64 7.25 5.39
CA ALA A 228 11.23 8.11 4.35
C ALA A 228 10.17 8.97 3.65
N LEU A 229 8.99 8.40 3.36
CA LEU A 229 7.86 9.13 2.79
C LEU A 229 7.31 10.19 3.77
N LEU A 230 7.28 9.88 5.07
CA LEU A 230 6.91 10.84 6.11
C LEU A 230 7.94 11.97 6.23
N ARG A 231 9.25 11.67 6.15
CA ARG A 231 10.32 12.68 6.18
C ARG A 231 10.30 13.60 4.95
N ARG A 232 10.08 13.07 3.75
CA ARG A 232 9.93 13.90 2.54
C ARG A 232 8.76 14.88 2.66
N ARG A 233 7.66 14.46 3.27
CA ARG A 233 6.53 15.36 3.56
C ARG A 233 6.90 16.49 4.50
N ARG A 234 7.70 16.22 5.54
CA ARG A 234 8.16 17.26 6.48
C ARG A 234 9.09 18.29 5.82
N ARG A 235 9.95 17.88 4.88
CA ARG A 235 10.88 18.78 4.17
C ARG A 235 10.24 19.68 3.11
N VAL A 236 9.06 19.34 2.62
CA VAL A 236 8.30 20.21 1.69
C VAL A 236 7.42 21.22 2.47
N GLN A 237 7.37 21.07 3.80
CA GLN A 237 6.59 21.91 4.71
C GLN A 237 7.46 22.83 5.57
N ALA A 238 8.79 22.67 5.52
CA ALA A 238 9.79 23.54 6.12
C ALA A 238 10.47 24.32 4.99
#